data_AF-B4IYW0-F1
#
_entry.id   AF-B4IYW0-F1
#
_cell.length_a   1.000
_cell.length_b   1.000
_cell.length_c   1.000
_cell.angle_alpha   90.00
_cell.angle_beta   90.00
_cell.angle_gamma   90.00
#
_symmetry.space_group_name_H-M   'P 1'
#
loop_
_entity.id
_entity.type
_entity.pdbx_description
1 polymer ?
#
loop_
_entity_poly.entity_id
_entity_poly.type
_entity_poly.pdbx_seq_one_letter_code
_entity_poly.pdbx_strand_id
1 'polypeptide(L)'
;MAKRNIRAKAKSAVGVAKQKTQEVQAKLNKAARQDKLLHKTLTPKKTTTKKEKSAQKHKKLIKRFVEMKKELKEEHARKNREKTKVIGDLKPLRDDLPSLGDIYKLVKSQKREKIGESTLPAESEPLSAKEKIKKKRIECVNKVQSFERLIKDKKFKRNPREVIANHIRNRYQAMEEDDME
;
A
#
# COMPACT_ATOMS: atom_id res chain seq x y z
N MET A 1 8.16 -9.39 -87.29
CA MET A 1 7.77 -8.20 -86.48
C MET A 1 6.80 -8.57 -85.33
N ALA A 2 7.18 -9.39 -84.33
CA ALA A 2 6.22 -9.86 -83.31
C ALA A 2 6.45 -9.30 -81.88
N LYS A 3 7.60 -8.66 -81.59
CA LYS A 3 7.98 -8.28 -80.20
C LYS A 3 7.38 -6.94 -79.71
N ARG A 4 6.91 -6.06 -80.61
CA ARG A 4 6.30 -4.75 -80.24
C ARG A 4 4.89 -4.89 -79.64
N ASN A 5 4.09 -5.86 -80.10
CA ASN A 5 2.70 -6.02 -79.65
C ASN A 5 2.58 -6.63 -78.24
N ILE A 6 3.53 -7.49 -77.84
CA ILE A 6 3.54 -8.09 -76.49
C ILE A 6 3.82 -7.02 -75.43
N ARG A 7 4.78 -6.11 -75.69
CA ARG A 7 5.10 -5.01 -74.78
C ARG A 7 3.96 -4.01 -74.64
N ALA A 8 3.23 -3.71 -75.71
CA ALA A 8 2.06 -2.82 -75.66
C ALA A 8 0.92 -3.44 -74.85
N LYS A 9 0.62 -4.74 -75.05
CA LYS A 9 -0.37 -5.48 -74.27
C LYS A 9 0.01 -5.62 -72.79
N ALA A 10 1.29 -5.86 -72.48
CA ALA A 10 1.77 -5.89 -71.11
C ALA A 10 1.66 -4.51 -70.42
N LYS A 11 1.97 -3.42 -71.14
CA LYS A 11 1.82 -2.05 -70.61
C LYS A 11 0.35 -1.68 -70.38
N SER A 12 -0.58 -2.06 -71.26
CA SER A 12 -2.01 -1.80 -71.04
C SER A 12 -2.57 -2.63 -69.88
N ALA A 13 -2.18 -3.90 -69.77
CA ALA A 13 -2.58 -4.76 -68.64
C ALA A 13 -2.07 -4.21 -67.30
N VAL A 14 -0.83 -3.69 -67.25
CA VAL A 14 -0.29 -3.01 -66.06
C VAL A 14 -1.03 -1.71 -65.75
N GLY A 15 -1.44 -0.95 -66.78
CA GLY A 15 -2.27 0.25 -66.60
C GLY A 15 -3.64 -0.08 -65.98
N VAL A 16 -4.31 -1.11 -66.50
CA VAL A 16 -5.61 -1.59 -65.98
C VAL A 16 -5.46 -2.12 -64.55
N ALA A 17 -4.39 -2.86 -64.25
CA ALA A 17 -4.13 -3.34 -62.89
C ALA A 17 -3.91 -2.17 -61.91
N LYS A 18 -3.14 -1.14 -62.30
CA LYS A 18 -2.93 0.06 -61.49
C LYS A 18 -4.22 0.82 -61.22
N GLN A 19 -5.08 0.97 -62.24
CA GLN A 19 -6.38 1.63 -62.08
C GLN A 19 -7.28 0.84 -61.13
N LYS A 20 -7.34 -0.49 -61.26
CA LYS A 20 -8.10 -1.35 -60.34
C LYS A 20 -7.58 -1.26 -58.90
N THR A 21 -6.26 -1.24 -58.69
CA THR A 21 -5.69 -1.07 -57.35
C THR A 21 -6.03 0.29 -56.75
N GLN A 22 -6.03 1.35 -57.57
CA GLN A 22 -6.40 2.69 -57.14
C GLN A 22 -7.89 2.80 -56.78
N GLU A 23 -8.76 2.15 -57.54
CA GLU A 23 -10.20 2.07 -57.25
C GLU A 23 -10.50 1.28 -55.97
N VAL A 24 -9.81 0.15 -55.75
CA VAL A 24 -9.93 -0.63 -54.51
C VAL A 24 -9.46 0.20 -53.31
N GLN A 25 -8.34 0.91 -53.44
CA GLN A 25 -7.82 1.78 -52.38
C GLN A 25 -8.77 2.96 -52.11
N ALA A 26 -9.38 3.54 -53.15
CA ALA A 26 -10.39 4.58 -53.01
C ALA A 26 -11.66 4.07 -52.30
N LYS A 27 -12.11 2.85 -52.61
CA LYS A 27 -13.24 2.20 -51.94
C LYS A 27 -12.95 1.92 -50.47
N LEU A 28 -11.77 1.39 -50.14
CA LEU A 28 -11.33 1.18 -48.75
C LEU A 28 -11.26 2.50 -47.97
N ASN A 29 -10.74 3.57 -48.57
CA ASN A 29 -10.71 4.89 -47.97
C ASN A 29 -12.11 5.49 -47.79
N LYS A 30 -13.04 5.25 -48.73
CA LYS A 30 -14.43 5.67 -48.62
C LYS A 30 -15.16 4.93 -47.49
N ALA A 31 -14.95 3.61 -47.38
CA ALA A 31 -15.50 2.79 -46.29
C ALA A 31 -14.94 3.23 -44.93
N ALA A 32 -13.62 3.43 -44.81
CA ALA A 32 -13.00 3.92 -43.58
C ALA A 32 -13.45 5.33 -43.19
N ARG A 33 -13.75 6.20 -44.18
CA ARG A 33 -14.38 7.51 -43.93
C ARG A 33 -15.83 7.39 -43.49
N GLN A 34 -16.59 6.47 -44.07
CA GLN A 34 -17.98 6.21 -43.67
C GLN A 34 -18.05 5.63 -42.25
N ASP A 35 -17.17 4.70 -41.87
CA ASP A 35 -17.08 4.19 -40.50
C ASP A 35 -16.78 5.31 -39.49
N LYS A 36 -15.81 6.18 -39.81
CA LYS A 36 -15.50 7.37 -38.98
C LYS A 36 -16.65 8.39 -38.93
N LEU A 37 -17.51 8.44 -39.93
CA LEU A 37 -18.70 9.30 -39.95
C LEU A 37 -19.83 8.69 -39.12
N LEU A 38 -20.07 7.38 -39.21
CA LEU A 38 -21.10 6.65 -38.46
C LEU A 38 -20.82 6.67 -36.94
N HIS A 39 -19.57 6.54 -36.52
CA HIS A 39 -19.20 6.66 -35.10
C HIS A 39 -19.33 8.08 -34.55
N LYS A 40 -19.38 9.10 -35.42
CA LYS A 40 -19.52 10.51 -35.03
C LYS A 40 -20.97 10.97 -34.89
N THR A 41 -21.92 10.19 -35.43
CA THR A 41 -23.36 10.44 -35.36
C THR A 41 -24.08 9.51 -34.39
N LEU A 42 -23.54 8.33 -34.07
CA LEU A 42 -24.17 7.38 -33.14
C LEU A 42 -23.60 7.39 -31.71
N THR A 43 -22.43 8.02 -31.49
CA THR A 43 -21.98 8.30 -30.13
C THR A 43 -22.35 9.74 -29.79
N PRO A 44 -23.10 10.00 -28.69
CA PRO A 44 -23.27 11.36 -28.24
C PRO A 44 -21.86 11.90 -27.94
N LYS A 45 -21.40 12.86 -28.75
CA LYS A 45 -20.26 13.70 -28.36
C LYS A 45 -20.59 14.14 -26.95
N LYS A 46 -19.73 13.86 -25.97
CA LYS A 46 -19.86 14.44 -24.63
C LYS A 46 -19.75 15.95 -24.82
N THR A 47 -20.89 16.60 -25.06
CA THR A 47 -21.01 18.06 -25.12
C THR A 47 -20.88 18.51 -23.69
N THR A 48 -19.64 18.49 -23.21
CA THR A 48 -19.31 18.96 -21.89
C THR A 48 -19.78 20.40 -21.84
N THR A 49 -20.73 20.66 -20.96
CA THR A 49 -21.34 21.99 -20.85
C THR A 49 -20.25 23.01 -20.49
N LYS A 50 -20.46 24.29 -20.78
CA LYS A 50 -19.51 25.36 -20.40
C LYS A 50 -19.16 25.27 -18.90
N LYS A 51 -20.15 24.93 -18.06
CA LYS A 51 -20.01 24.69 -16.62
C LYS A 51 -19.09 23.51 -16.32
N GLU A 52 -19.26 22.38 -17.00
CA GLU A 52 -18.42 21.20 -16.82
C GLU A 52 -16.97 21.45 -17.27
N LYS A 53 -16.76 22.12 -18.41
CA LYS A 53 -15.43 22.52 -18.88
C LYS A 53 -14.73 23.45 -17.88
N SER A 54 -15.47 24.41 -17.31
CA SER A 54 -14.94 25.29 -16.26
C SER A 54 -14.55 24.51 -15.01
N ALA A 55 -15.41 23.60 -14.54
CA ALA A 55 -15.12 22.72 -13.40
C ALA A 55 -13.91 21.81 -13.65
N GLN A 56 -13.76 21.26 -14.85
CA GLN A 56 -12.60 20.45 -15.23
C GLN A 56 -11.30 21.26 -15.24
N LYS A 57 -11.34 22.50 -15.77
CA LYS A 57 -10.18 23.41 -15.73
C LYS A 57 -9.79 23.74 -14.29
N HIS A 58 -10.77 24.09 -13.45
CA HIS A 58 -10.53 24.38 -12.04
C HIS A 58 -9.96 23.16 -11.29
N LYS A 59 -10.56 21.98 -11.49
CA LYS A 59 -10.08 20.72 -10.91
C LYS A 59 -8.65 20.40 -11.36
N LYS A 60 -8.34 20.58 -12.65
CA LYS A 60 -6.99 20.39 -13.19
C LYS A 60 -5.99 21.37 -12.58
N LEU A 61 -6.39 22.62 -12.38
CA LEU A 61 -5.55 23.65 -11.76
C LEU A 61 -5.28 23.32 -10.28
N ILE A 62 -6.30 22.98 -9.51
CA ILE A 62 -6.14 22.54 -8.11
C ILE A 62 -5.22 21.31 -8.04
N LYS A 63 -5.46 20.32 -8.91
CA LYS A 63 -4.62 19.11 -8.97
C LYS A 63 -3.15 19.47 -9.18
N ARG A 64 -2.86 20.37 -10.12
CA ARG A 64 -1.50 20.85 -10.39
C ARG A 64 -0.88 21.53 -9.17
N PHE A 65 -1.62 22.36 -8.44
CA PHE A 65 -1.12 22.97 -7.21
C PHE A 65 -0.81 21.94 -6.12
N VAL A 66 -1.64 20.91 -5.99
CA VAL A 66 -1.42 19.81 -5.04
C VAL A 66 -0.19 18.99 -5.43
N GLU A 67 -0.04 18.64 -6.70
CA GLU A 67 1.12 17.93 -7.24
C GLU A 67 2.41 18.73 -7.01
N MET A 68 2.44 20.00 -7.38
CA MET A 68 3.58 20.89 -7.17
C MET A 68 3.95 21.03 -5.67
N LYS A 69 2.96 21.14 -4.78
CA LYS A 69 3.22 21.16 -3.33
C LYS A 69 3.80 19.85 -2.81
N LYS A 70 3.42 18.71 -3.40
CA LYS A 70 3.98 17.40 -3.05
C LYS A 70 5.43 17.29 -3.52
N GLU A 71 5.71 17.66 -4.77
CA GLU A 71 7.05 17.68 -5.36
C GLU A 71 8.01 18.57 -4.56
N LEU A 72 7.59 19.79 -4.20
CA LEU A 72 8.41 20.70 -3.38
C LEU A 72 8.72 20.13 -1.99
N LYS A 73 7.74 19.49 -1.35
CA LYS A 73 7.94 18.83 -0.05
C LYS A 73 8.92 17.66 -0.17
N GLU A 74 8.80 16.89 -1.25
CA GLU A 74 9.69 15.76 -1.52
C GLU A 74 11.11 16.23 -1.83
N GLU A 75 11.28 17.28 -2.63
CA GLU A 75 12.58 17.85 -2.96
C GLU A 75 13.27 18.45 -1.71
N HIS A 76 12.52 19.19 -0.88
CA HIS A 76 13.04 19.70 0.38
C HIS A 76 13.45 18.57 1.34
N ALA A 77 12.62 17.52 1.44
CA ALA A 77 12.96 16.34 2.22
C ALA A 77 14.21 15.64 1.65
N ARG A 78 14.36 15.53 0.33
CA ARG A 78 15.54 14.95 -0.32
C ARG A 78 16.81 15.75 0.00
N LYS A 79 16.78 17.07 -0.19
CA LYS A 79 17.89 17.97 0.16
C LYS A 79 18.28 17.88 1.63
N ASN A 80 17.30 17.73 2.53
CA ASN A 80 17.59 17.56 3.96
C ASN A 80 18.20 16.21 4.27
N ARG A 81 17.76 15.13 3.61
CA ARG A 81 18.31 13.77 3.79
C ARG A 81 19.71 13.64 3.22
N GLU A 82 19.95 14.18 2.02
CA GLU A 82 21.29 14.26 1.40
C GLU A 82 22.30 14.99 2.29
N LYS A 83 21.85 15.98 3.08
CA LYS A 83 22.69 16.69 4.05
C LYS A 83 22.93 15.93 5.36
N THR A 84 22.16 14.89 5.66
CA THR A 84 22.40 14.12 6.88
C THR A 84 23.66 13.29 6.72
N LYS A 85 24.46 13.12 7.79
CA LYS A 85 25.75 12.38 7.78
C LYS A 85 25.59 10.87 7.49
N VAL A 86 24.36 10.42 7.25
CA VAL A 86 24.03 9.05 6.93
C VAL A 86 24.36 8.80 5.45
N ILE A 87 24.83 7.60 5.13
CA ILE A 87 25.30 7.24 3.78
C ILE A 87 24.09 7.24 2.82
N GLY A 88 23.81 8.37 2.17
CA GLY A 88 22.80 8.51 1.10
C GLY A 88 21.33 8.65 1.54
N ASP A 89 20.43 8.71 0.55
CA ASP A 89 18.98 8.81 0.79
C ASP A 89 18.42 7.45 1.22
N LEU A 90 17.99 7.34 2.48
CA LEU A 90 17.39 6.13 3.05
C LEU A 90 15.90 5.95 2.71
N LYS A 91 15.32 6.81 1.86
CA LYS A 91 13.91 6.69 1.44
C LYS A 91 13.59 5.33 0.80
N PRO A 92 14.40 4.79 -0.14
CA PRO A 92 14.12 3.51 -0.77
C PRO A 92 13.97 2.39 0.27
N LEU A 93 14.87 2.33 1.26
CA LEU A 93 14.79 1.35 2.35
C LEU A 93 13.53 1.48 3.22
N ARG A 94 12.99 2.70 3.37
CA ARG A 94 11.73 2.90 4.11
C ARG A 94 10.51 2.56 3.27
N ASP A 95 10.55 2.83 1.97
CA ASP A 95 9.45 2.56 1.05
C ASP A 95 9.37 1.06 0.68
N ASP A 96 10.50 0.35 0.71
CA ASP A 96 10.59 -1.11 0.53
C ASP A 96 9.99 -1.88 1.72
N LEU A 97 9.76 -1.22 2.86
CA LEU A 97 9.10 -1.82 4.00
C LEU A 97 7.57 -1.69 3.90
N PRO A 98 6.82 -2.72 4.31
CA PRO A 98 5.37 -2.63 4.35
C PRO A 98 4.96 -1.52 5.31
N SER A 99 4.05 -0.66 4.84
CA SER A 99 3.46 0.38 5.69
C SER A 99 2.74 -0.28 6.86
N LEU A 100 2.66 0.41 8.00
CA LEU A 100 1.90 -0.06 9.16
C LEU A 100 0.45 -0.43 8.77
N GLY A 101 -0.16 0.30 7.84
CA GLY A 101 -1.48 -0.03 7.32
C GLY A 101 -1.53 -1.35 6.54
N ASP A 102 -0.45 -1.71 5.85
CA ASP A 102 -0.34 -2.99 5.14
C ASP A 102 -0.03 -4.13 6.10
N ILE A 103 0.76 -3.87 7.15
CA ILE A 103 0.94 -4.80 8.28
C ILE A 103 -0.42 -5.09 8.95
N TYR A 104 -1.25 -4.06 9.21
CA TYR A 104 -2.59 -4.27 9.76
C TYR A 104 -3.49 -5.10 8.84
N LYS A 105 -3.39 -4.91 7.51
CA LYS A 105 -4.14 -5.72 6.55
C LYS A 105 -3.65 -7.17 6.54
N LEU A 106 -2.34 -7.38 6.59
CA LEU A 106 -1.71 -8.72 6.70
C LEU A 106 -2.15 -9.44 7.98
N VAL A 107 -2.12 -8.76 9.13
CA VAL A 107 -2.60 -9.32 10.40
C VAL A 107 -4.09 -9.62 10.33
N LYS A 108 -4.88 -8.77 9.68
CA LYS A 108 -6.33 -8.96 9.52
C LYS A 108 -6.69 -10.06 8.52
N SER A 109 -5.90 -10.26 7.47
CA SER A 109 -6.07 -11.36 6.53
C SER A 109 -5.59 -12.68 7.13
N GLN A 110 -4.46 -12.68 7.85
CA GLN A 110 -4.00 -13.84 8.62
C GLN A 110 -5.00 -14.23 9.73
N LYS A 111 -5.68 -13.28 10.39
CA LYS A 111 -6.80 -13.58 11.32
C LYS A 111 -7.98 -14.29 10.65
N ARG A 112 -8.13 -14.22 9.33
CA ARG A 112 -9.18 -14.95 8.59
C ARG A 112 -8.71 -16.34 8.14
N GLU A 113 -7.42 -16.54 7.95
CA GLU A 113 -6.83 -17.83 7.53
C GLU A 113 -6.37 -18.69 8.73
N LYS A 114 -6.05 -18.08 9.88
CA LYS A 114 -5.66 -18.73 11.14
C LYS A 114 -6.83 -18.88 12.11
N ILE A 115 -7.93 -19.44 11.65
CA ILE A 115 -8.97 -20.00 12.54
C ILE A 115 -8.57 -21.42 13.02
N GLY A 116 -7.40 -21.92 12.61
CA GLY A 116 -6.66 -22.98 13.30
C GLY A 116 -5.31 -22.46 13.75
N GLU A 117 -4.97 -22.67 15.02
CA GLU A 117 -3.62 -22.49 15.60
C GLU A 117 -3.00 -21.08 15.56
N SER A 118 -3.35 -20.28 16.57
CA SER A 118 -2.30 -19.61 17.33
C SER A 118 -2.80 -19.30 18.74
N THR A 119 -2.21 -20.00 19.71
CA THR A 119 -2.30 -19.74 21.15
C THR A 119 -1.65 -18.39 21.45
N LEU A 120 -2.33 -17.29 21.12
CA LEU A 120 -2.00 -15.99 21.72
C LEU A 120 -2.74 -15.91 23.05
N PRO A 121 -2.09 -15.50 24.16
CA PRO A 121 -2.78 -15.28 25.41
C PRO A 121 -3.87 -14.26 25.13
N ALA A 122 -5.12 -14.67 25.35
CA ALA A 122 -6.30 -13.90 25.01
C ALA A 122 -6.12 -12.46 25.47
N GLU A 123 -6.10 -11.51 24.52
CA GLU A 123 -6.18 -10.09 24.84
C GLU A 123 -7.41 -9.93 25.73
N SER A 124 -7.17 -9.69 27.03
CA SER A 124 -8.25 -9.63 28.00
C SER A 124 -9.21 -8.55 27.54
N GLU A 125 -10.49 -8.88 27.43
CA GLU A 125 -11.53 -7.97 26.93
C GLU A 125 -11.40 -6.57 27.55
N PRO A 126 -11.66 -5.50 26.78
CA PRO A 126 -11.49 -4.14 27.25
C PRO A 126 -12.44 -3.86 28.43
N LEU A 127 -11.89 -3.99 29.64
CA LEU A 127 -12.63 -3.79 30.89
C LEU A 127 -13.26 -2.40 30.95
N SER A 128 -14.42 -2.34 31.58
CA SER A 128 -15.10 -1.07 31.86
C SER A 128 -14.24 -0.18 32.77
N ALA A 129 -14.38 1.14 32.68
CA ALA A 129 -13.59 2.09 33.46
C ALA A 129 -13.68 1.82 34.98
N LYS A 130 -14.86 1.41 35.48
CA LYS A 130 -15.06 1.03 36.89
C LYS A 130 -14.27 -0.22 37.27
N GLU A 131 -14.22 -1.21 36.39
CA GLU A 131 -13.50 -2.47 36.62
C GLU A 131 -11.99 -2.23 36.61
N LYS A 132 -11.48 -1.36 35.73
CA LYS A 132 -10.08 -0.96 35.72
C LYS A 132 -9.66 -0.32 37.05
N ILE A 133 -10.50 0.57 37.61
CA ILE A 133 -10.24 1.18 38.92
C ILE A 133 -10.26 0.12 40.03
N LYS A 134 -11.24 -0.80 40.00
CA LYS A 134 -11.32 -1.89 40.98
C LYS A 134 -10.11 -2.82 40.92
N LYS A 135 -9.68 -3.23 39.72
CA LYS A 135 -8.47 -4.05 39.52
C LYS A 135 -7.23 -3.35 40.06
N LYS A 136 -7.01 -2.08 39.71
CA LYS A 136 -5.88 -1.29 40.25
C LYS A 136 -5.89 -1.21 41.78
N ARG A 137 -7.07 -1.02 42.38
CA ARG A 137 -7.20 -1.01 43.85
C ARG A 137 -6.83 -2.36 44.45
N ILE A 138 -7.33 -3.46 43.89
CA ILE A 138 -7.03 -4.82 44.34
C ILE A 138 -5.54 -5.12 44.18
N GLU A 139 -4.94 -4.81 43.04
CA GLU A 139 -3.51 -4.99 42.79
C GLU A 139 -2.65 -4.22 43.80
N CYS A 140 -3.04 -2.98 44.14
CA CYS A 140 -2.35 -2.19 45.14
C CYS A 140 -2.43 -2.84 46.53
N VAL A 141 -3.63 -3.24 46.95
CA VAL A 141 -3.84 -3.93 48.24
C VAL A 141 -3.04 -5.24 48.30
N ASN A 142 -3.05 -6.03 47.23
CA ASN A 142 -2.32 -7.29 47.15
C ASN A 142 -0.80 -7.06 47.24
N LYS A 143 -0.26 -6.00 46.61
CA LYS A 143 1.15 -5.62 46.73
C LYS A 143 1.52 -5.21 48.15
N VAL A 144 0.69 -4.41 48.80
CA VAL A 144 0.94 -4.00 50.20
C VAL A 144 0.92 -5.22 51.12
N GLN A 145 -0.06 -6.11 50.96
CA GLN A 145 -0.16 -7.34 51.74
C GLN A 145 1.02 -8.29 51.49
N SER A 146 1.50 -8.42 50.26
CA SER A 146 2.65 -9.27 49.96
C SER A 146 3.94 -8.73 50.60
N PHE A 147 4.15 -7.40 50.57
CA PHE A 147 5.28 -6.78 51.25
C PHE A 147 5.17 -6.91 52.77
N GLU A 148 3.99 -6.71 53.33
CA GLU A 148 3.78 -6.88 54.77
C GLU A 148 4.12 -8.31 55.23
N ARG A 149 3.70 -9.32 54.46
CA ARG A 149 4.06 -10.73 54.72
C ARG A 149 5.57 -10.93 54.63
N LEU A 150 6.22 -10.40 53.59
CA LEU A 150 7.67 -10.52 53.41
C LEU A 150 8.47 -9.87 54.54
N ILE A 151 8.07 -8.68 54.98
CA ILE A 151 8.74 -7.96 56.08
C ILE A 151 8.55 -8.68 57.41
N LYS A 152 7.40 -9.30 57.64
CA LYS A 152 7.14 -10.12 58.83
C LYS A 152 7.94 -11.42 58.83
N ASP A 153 8.43 -11.86 57.69
CA ASP A 153 9.04 -13.17 57.50
C ASP A 153 10.43 -13.26 58.17
N LYS A 154 10.66 -14.34 58.94
CA LYS A 154 11.90 -14.48 59.75
C LYS A 154 13.14 -14.59 58.88
N LYS A 155 13.02 -15.26 57.72
CA LYS A 155 14.12 -15.44 56.75
C LYS A 155 14.55 -14.11 56.15
N PHE A 156 13.58 -13.25 55.80
CA PHE A 156 13.85 -11.92 55.26
C PHE A 156 14.49 -11.01 56.30
N LYS A 157 14.05 -11.07 57.57
CA LYS A 157 14.68 -10.31 58.68
C LYS A 157 16.12 -10.73 58.95
N ARG A 158 16.44 -12.02 58.78
CA ARG A 158 17.80 -12.55 59.01
C ARG A 158 18.76 -12.15 57.90
N ASN A 159 18.37 -12.32 56.63
CA ASN A 159 19.21 -11.97 55.49
C ASN A 159 18.37 -11.53 54.27
N PRO A 160 18.05 -10.24 54.13
CA PRO A 160 17.18 -9.78 53.06
C PRO A 160 17.83 -9.90 51.68
N ARG A 161 19.16 -9.76 51.59
CA ARG A 161 19.90 -9.81 50.31
C ARG A 161 19.82 -11.20 49.67
N GLU A 162 19.93 -12.25 50.48
CA GLU A 162 19.85 -13.63 50.01
C GLU A 162 18.44 -14.00 49.52
N VAL A 163 17.40 -13.56 50.24
CA VAL A 163 16.01 -13.77 49.81
C VAL A 163 15.73 -13.08 48.47
N ILE A 164 16.25 -11.86 48.27
CA ILE A 164 16.14 -11.14 47.00
C ILE A 164 16.92 -11.86 45.90
N ALA A 165 18.15 -12.29 46.17
CA ALA A 165 18.97 -13.02 45.20
C ALA A 165 18.28 -14.32 44.73
N ASN A 166 17.70 -15.08 45.66
CA ASN A 166 16.95 -16.30 45.35
C ASN A 166 15.69 -15.97 44.54
N HIS A 167 14.96 -14.90 44.88
CA HIS A 167 13.80 -14.48 44.10
C HIS A 167 14.17 -14.14 42.65
N ILE A 168 15.28 -13.43 42.45
CA ILE A 168 15.78 -13.06 41.12
C ILE A 168 16.18 -14.32 40.33
N ARG A 169 16.96 -15.23 40.94
CA ARG A 169 17.36 -16.49 40.30
C ARG A 169 16.14 -17.31 39.88
N ASN A 170 15.17 -17.49 40.77
CA ASN A 170 13.96 -18.26 40.46
C ASN A 170 13.12 -17.60 39.35
N ARG A 171 13.08 -16.26 39.31
CA ARG A 171 12.40 -15.51 38.24
C ARG A 171 13.03 -15.72 36.88
N TYR A 172 14.36 -15.75 36.80
CA TYR A 172 15.06 -16.05 35.54
C TYR A 172 14.83 -17.50 35.09
N GLN A 173 14.87 -18.46 36.02
CA GLN A 173 14.58 -19.87 35.70
C GLN A 173 13.16 -20.06 35.16
N ALA A 174 12.15 -19.43 35.78
CA ALA A 174 10.78 -19.52 35.29
C ALA A 174 10.62 -18.91 33.88
N MET A 175 11.32 -17.82 33.57
CA MET A 175 11.31 -17.25 32.21
C MET A 175 11.97 -18.18 31.19
N GLU A 176 13.06 -18.85 31.56
CA GLU A 176 13.72 -19.83 30.69
C GLU A 176 12.85 -21.08 30.44
N GLU A 177 12.05 -21.50 31.42
CA GLU A 177 11.09 -22.61 31.29
C GLU A 177 9.90 -22.21 30.39
N ASP A 178 9.36 -21.00 30.56
CA ASP A 178 8.25 -20.48 29.74
C ASP A 178 8.63 -20.27 28.25
N ASP A 179 9.90 -19.99 27.96
CA ASP A 179 10.41 -19.80 26.58
C ASP A 179 10.67 -21.12 25.83
N MET A 180 10.69 -22.26 26.55
CA MET A 180 10.97 -23.60 26.01
C MET A 180 9.70 -24.43 25.75
N GLU A 181 8.52 -23.92 26.14
CA GLU A 181 7.19 -24.54 25.97
C GLU A 181 6.37 -23.87 24.85
#